data_AF-A0AA36CW28-F1
#
_entry.id   AF-A0AA36CW28-F1
#
_cell.length_a   1.000
_cell.length_b   1.000
_cell.length_c   1.000
_cell.angle_alpha   90.00
_cell.angle_beta   90.00
_cell.angle_gamma   90.00
#
_symmetry.space_group_name_H-M   'P 1'
#
loop_
_entity.id
_entity.type
_entity.pdbx_description
1 polymer ?
#
loop_
_entity_poly.entity_id
_entity_poly.type
_entity_poly.pdbx_seq_one_letter_code
_entity_poly.pdbx_strand_id
1 'polypeptide(L)'
;MKLFLLCSVLAVGAMADLWYVKNPTKKDSVCAMVESKPTLSIHQGNTSFTLDIVNATVTGTCYDVVPVNGLQHGNIMTVAFFPDGPIPNITDTWKLTLQFVKIENEYQLANWTLEVHPTEKYNVSGVYQRALNSTTYSAAVLHAITCHSLPLNFEDGVQVVLGEARAVAFEDFDTPVWPKGLENDVCPADLPDKPKTSAVVPIIVGCFLVGLVVSVFVAYLIGRHRNRTRGYASV
;
A
#
# COMPACT_ATOMS: atom_id res chain seq x y z
N MET A 1 5.82 32.71 35.32
CA MET A 1 5.51 31.27 35.20
C MET A 1 4.57 31.11 34.00
N LYS A 2 5.13 30.82 32.82
CA LYS A 2 4.39 30.50 31.59
C LYS A 2 4.16 29.00 31.56
N LEU A 3 2.96 28.52 31.23
CA LEU A 3 2.65 27.19 30.65
C LEU A 3 1.17 26.83 30.84
N PHE A 4 0.41 26.22 29.93
CA PHE A 4 0.50 25.91 28.50
C PHE A 4 -0.99 25.80 28.08
N LEU A 5 -1.41 26.55 27.07
CA LEU A 5 -2.77 26.45 26.51
C LEU A 5 -2.79 25.24 25.56
N LEU A 6 -3.54 24.20 25.91
CA LEU A 6 -3.75 23.01 25.08
C LEU A 6 -4.72 23.36 23.94
N CYS A 7 -4.16 23.57 22.76
CA CYS A 7 -4.91 23.72 21.52
C CYS A 7 -5.24 22.32 20.98
N SER A 8 -6.44 21.81 21.26
CA SER A 8 -6.95 20.60 20.64
C SER A 8 -7.40 20.93 19.21
N VAL A 9 -6.50 20.74 18.25
CA VAL A 9 -6.81 20.74 16.83
C VAL A 9 -7.59 19.47 16.53
N LEU A 10 -8.90 19.59 16.30
CA LEU A 10 -9.70 18.58 15.63
C LEU A 10 -9.20 18.51 14.18
N ALA A 11 -8.28 17.59 13.91
CA ALA A 11 -7.97 17.20 12.55
C ALA A 11 -9.22 16.53 11.98
N VAL A 12 -9.93 17.22 11.08
CA VAL A 12 -10.95 16.61 10.23
C VAL A 12 -10.17 15.68 9.30
N GLY A 13 -10.04 14.41 9.69
CA GLY A 13 -9.47 13.39 8.82
C GLY A 13 -10.36 13.29 7.59
N ALA A 14 -9.80 13.55 6.41
CA ALA A 14 -10.44 13.22 5.15
C ALA A 14 -10.85 11.74 5.22
N MET A 15 -12.14 11.46 5.02
CA MET A 15 -12.64 10.08 5.01
C MET A 15 -12.04 9.35 3.80
N ALA A 16 -11.62 8.10 3.98
CA ALA A 16 -11.19 7.27 2.87
C ALA A 16 -12.41 6.94 1.98
N ASP A 17 -12.20 6.90 0.68
CA ASP A 17 -13.24 6.54 -0.27
C ASP A 17 -13.31 5.01 -0.38
N LEU A 18 -14.53 4.47 -0.24
CA LEU A 18 -14.81 3.04 -0.40
C LEU A 18 -15.39 2.77 -1.78
N TRP A 19 -14.63 2.07 -2.61
CA TRP A 19 -15.01 1.58 -3.94
C TRP A 19 -15.36 0.11 -3.88
N TYR A 20 -16.42 -0.31 -4.59
CA TYR A 20 -16.83 -1.71 -4.60
C TYR A 20 -17.52 -2.11 -5.90
N VAL A 21 -17.46 -3.40 -6.22
CA VAL A 21 -18.11 -4.00 -7.40
C VAL A 21 -19.16 -5.00 -6.95
N LYS A 22 -20.39 -4.84 -7.46
CA LYS A 22 -21.50 -5.75 -7.20
C LYS A 22 -21.60 -6.84 -8.26
N ASN A 23 -22.00 -8.03 -7.82
CA ASN A 23 -22.29 -9.19 -8.63
C ASN A 23 -23.81 -9.27 -8.89
N PRO A 24 -24.30 -8.88 -10.07
CA PRO A 24 -25.73 -8.91 -10.38
C PRO A 24 -26.28 -10.33 -10.40
N THR A 25 -25.44 -11.34 -10.63
CA THR A 25 -25.84 -12.74 -10.73
C THR A 25 -26.10 -13.36 -9.35
N LYS A 26 -25.50 -12.81 -8.28
CA LYS A 26 -25.56 -13.38 -6.92
C LYS A 26 -26.12 -12.38 -5.92
N LYS A 27 -27.42 -12.07 -6.05
CA LYS A 27 -28.19 -11.26 -5.08
C LYS A 27 -27.51 -9.91 -4.75
N ASP A 28 -26.86 -9.30 -5.75
CA ASP A 28 -26.09 -8.05 -5.60
C ASP A 28 -24.97 -8.13 -4.54
N SER A 29 -24.38 -9.31 -4.32
CA SER A 29 -23.20 -9.47 -3.46
C SER A 29 -22.04 -8.62 -3.96
N VAL A 30 -21.19 -8.15 -3.06
CA VAL A 30 -19.99 -7.40 -3.42
C VAL A 30 -18.84 -8.38 -3.60
N CYS A 31 -18.19 -8.39 -4.77
CA CYS A 31 -17.11 -9.33 -5.10
C CYS A 31 -15.70 -8.74 -4.95
N ALA A 32 -15.59 -7.42 -4.92
CA ALA A 32 -14.35 -6.68 -4.73
C ALA A 32 -14.61 -5.35 -4.02
N MET A 33 -13.73 -4.97 -3.10
CA MET A 33 -13.75 -3.70 -2.40
C MET A 33 -12.34 -3.11 -2.33
N VAL A 34 -12.23 -1.79 -2.49
CA VAL A 34 -11.01 -1.00 -2.32
C VAL A 34 -11.36 0.23 -1.50
N GLU A 35 -10.75 0.38 -0.32
CA GLU A 35 -10.85 1.57 0.52
C GLU A 35 -9.51 2.33 0.42
N SER A 36 -9.50 3.60 0.00
CA SER A 36 -8.25 4.37 -0.09
C SER A 36 -8.46 5.89 -0.18
N LYS A 37 -7.35 6.64 -0.11
CA LYS A 37 -7.25 8.06 -0.45
C LYS A 37 -6.45 8.20 -1.76
N PRO A 38 -7.13 8.18 -2.91
CA PRO A 38 -6.47 8.12 -4.22
C PRO A 38 -5.98 9.50 -4.68
N THR A 39 -4.68 9.61 -4.98
CA THR A 39 -4.06 10.79 -5.58
C THR A 39 -3.37 10.40 -6.89
N LEU A 40 -3.72 11.07 -7.98
CA LEU A 40 -3.13 10.89 -9.31
C LEU A 40 -2.04 11.94 -9.54
N SER A 41 -0.85 11.49 -9.92
CA SER A 41 0.28 12.31 -10.36
C SER A 41 0.68 11.96 -11.79
N ILE A 42 0.62 12.95 -12.68
CA ILE A 42 1.04 12.80 -14.08
C ILE A 42 2.26 13.69 -14.30
N HIS A 43 3.34 13.09 -14.81
CA HIS A 43 4.56 13.77 -15.24
C HIS A 43 4.74 13.57 -16.73
N GLN A 44 4.50 14.61 -17.54
CA GLN A 44 4.65 14.53 -19.00
C GLN A 44 5.58 15.64 -19.50
N GLY A 45 6.81 15.27 -19.85
CA GLY A 45 7.84 16.24 -20.24
C GLY A 45 8.15 17.22 -19.10
N ASN A 46 7.88 18.50 -19.30
CA ASN A 46 8.09 19.55 -18.29
C ASN A 46 6.84 19.87 -17.46
N THR A 47 5.68 19.29 -17.77
CA THR A 47 4.46 19.53 -17.01
C THR A 47 4.24 18.40 -16.01
N SER A 48 3.96 18.78 -14.77
CA SER A 48 3.56 17.85 -13.72
C SER A 48 2.33 18.39 -13.01
N PHE A 49 1.32 17.56 -12.83
CA PHE A 49 0.17 17.92 -12.03
C PHE A 49 -0.27 16.77 -11.14
N THR A 50 -0.89 17.14 -10.03
CA THR A 50 -1.45 16.23 -9.04
C THR A 50 -2.91 16.58 -8.82
N LEU A 51 -3.75 15.56 -8.72
CA LEU A 51 -5.16 15.72 -8.38
C LEU A 51 -5.63 14.57 -7.50
N ASP A 52 -6.57 14.85 -6.62
CA ASP A 52 -7.24 13.82 -5.82
C ASP A 52 -8.43 13.28 -6.62
N ILE A 53 -8.59 11.95 -6.63
CA ILE A 53 -9.72 11.31 -7.29
C ILE A 53 -10.90 11.37 -6.33
N VAL A 54 -11.86 12.25 -6.62
CA VAL A 54 -13.05 12.47 -5.78
C VAL A 54 -14.34 12.29 -6.59
N ASN A 55 -15.44 11.98 -5.91
CA ASN A 55 -16.77 11.81 -6.52
C ASN A 55 -16.79 10.80 -7.68
N ALA A 56 -16.01 9.72 -7.55
CA ALA A 56 -15.90 8.72 -8.59
C ALA A 56 -17.11 7.78 -8.62
N THR A 57 -17.49 7.35 -9.82
CA THR A 57 -18.45 6.27 -10.04
C THR A 57 -17.72 4.96 -10.28
N VAL A 58 -18.09 3.92 -9.54
CA VAL A 58 -17.43 2.61 -9.63
C VAL A 58 -18.34 1.64 -10.39
N THR A 59 -17.77 0.98 -11.39
CA THR A 59 -18.38 -0.09 -12.18
C THR A 59 -17.42 -1.28 -12.25
N GLY A 60 -17.87 -2.44 -12.71
CA GLY A 60 -16.99 -3.59 -12.77
C GLY A 60 -17.68 -4.91 -13.10
N THR A 61 -16.88 -5.97 -13.17
CA THR A 61 -17.33 -7.34 -13.37
C THR A 61 -16.73 -8.26 -12.29
N CYS A 62 -17.50 -9.28 -11.92
CA CYS A 62 -17.12 -10.27 -10.92
C CYS A 62 -16.88 -11.62 -11.57
N TYR A 63 -15.77 -12.27 -11.23
CA TYR A 63 -15.38 -13.61 -11.67
C TYR A 63 -15.34 -13.79 -13.20
N ASP A 64 -15.09 -12.72 -13.93
CA ASP A 64 -15.01 -12.69 -15.38
C ASP A 64 -13.71 -13.33 -15.89
N VAL A 65 -13.65 -13.76 -17.14
CA VAL A 65 -12.44 -14.34 -17.71
C VAL A 65 -11.54 -13.21 -18.23
N VAL A 66 -10.39 -13.03 -17.58
CA VAL A 66 -9.41 -11.99 -17.93
C VAL A 66 -8.14 -12.59 -18.56
N PRO A 67 -7.58 -11.95 -19.61
CA PRO A 67 -6.36 -12.39 -20.26
C PRO A 67 -5.12 -11.86 -19.52
N VAL A 68 -4.83 -12.40 -18.34
CA VAL A 68 -3.61 -12.07 -17.58
C VAL A 68 -2.73 -13.31 -17.48
N ASN A 69 -1.62 -13.33 -18.23
CA ASN A 69 -0.72 -14.49 -18.34
C ASN A 69 -1.45 -15.80 -18.68
N GLY A 70 -2.52 -15.72 -19.48
CA GLY A 70 -3.46 -16.80 -19.74
C GLY A 70 -4.90 -16.36 -19.48
N LEU A 71 -5.86 -17.28 -19.59
CA LEU A 71 -7.25 -17.04 -19.20
C LEU A 71 -7.41 -17.39 -17.73
N GLN A 72 -7.72 -16.40 -16.90
CA GLN A 72 -7.93 -16.59 -15.46
C GLN A 72 -9.24 -15.92 -15.03
N HIS A 73 -9.81 -16.37 -13.92
CA HIS A 73 -10.95 -15.66 -13.32
C HIS A 73 -10.45 -14.39 -12.63
N GLY A 74 -11.07 -13.27 -12.98
CA GLY A 74 -10.70 -11.93 -12.58
C GLY A 74 -11.89 -11.13 -12.08
N ASN A 75 -11.62 -10.21 -11.16
CA ASN A 75 -12.55 -9.13 -10.83
C ASN A 75 -11.99 -7.85 -11.43
N ILE A 76 -12.80 -7.15 -12.21
CA ILE A 76 -12.44 -5.87 -12.84
C ILE A 76 -13.20 -4.78 -12.11
N MET A 77 -12.49 -3.77 -11.62
CA MET A 77 -13.07 -2.57 -11.04
C MET A 77 -12.66 -1.36 -11.89
N THR A 78 -13.63 -0.64 -12.43
CA THR A 78 -13.41 0.59 -13.20
C THR A 78 -13.98 1.77 -12.43
N VAL A 79 -13.09 2.67 -12.03
CA VAL A 79 -13.36 3.89 -11.30
C VAL A 79 -13.35 5.04 -12.29
N ALA A 80 -14.52 5.58 -12.61
CA ALA A 80 -14.68 6.71 -13.51
C ALA A 80 -14.85 8.01 -12.72
N PHE A 81 -14.10 9.06 -13.05
CA PHE A 81 -14.09 10.32 -12.33
C PHE A 81 -13.85 11.51 -13.25
N PHE A 82 -14.16 12.71 -12.77
CA PHE A 82 -13.93 13.96 -13.48
C PHE A 82 -12.77 14.73 -12.84
N PRO A 83 -11.66 14.97 -13.56
CA PRO A 83 -10.47 15.61 -12.99
C PRO A 83 -10.72 17.09 -12.59
N ASP A 84 -11.70 17.74 -13.23
CA ASP A 84 -12.08 19.13 -12.98
C ASP A 84 -13.36 19.26 -12.12
N GLY A 85 -13.84 18.14 -11.57
CA GLY A 85 -15.14 18.06 -10.92
C GLY A 85 -16.30 17.87 -11.90
N PRO A 86 -17.54 17.73 -11.40
CA PRO A 86 -18.70 17.46 -12.25
C PRO A 86 -19.01 18.67 -13.13
N ILE A 87 -18.80 18.55 -14.44
CA ILE A 87 -19.11 19.61 -15.41
C ILE A 87 -20.42 19.24 -16.12
N PRO A 88 -21.46 20.09 -16.07
CA PRO A 88 -22.69 19.86 -16.81
C PRO A 88 -22.38 19.90 -18.32
N ASN A 89 -22.60 18.78 -19.02
CA ASN A 89 -22.37 18.52 -20.46
C ASN A 89 -21.06 17.83 -20.89
N ILE A 90 -20.15 17.46 -19.98
CA ILE A 90 -18.99 16.63 -20.38
C ILE A 90 -19.27 15.16 -20.04
N THR A 91 -19.23 14.30 -21.06
CA THR A 91 -19.38 12.84 -20.91
C THR A 91 -18.06 12.13 -20.72
N ASP A 92 -16.94 12.79 -21.01
CA ASP A 92 -15.62 12.16 -21.06
C ASP A 92 -15.00 12.13 -19.66
N THR A 93 -15.31 11.05 -18.94
CA THR A 93 -14.71 10.74 -17.63
C THR A 93 -13.35 10.08 -17.80
N TRP A 94 -12.41 10.39 -16.92
CA TRP A 94 -11.18 9.60 -16.80
C TRP A 94 -11.52 8.27 -16.11
N LYS A 95 -10.86 7.19 -16.50
CA LYS A 95 -11.13 5.85 -15.98
C LYS A 95 -9.87 5.18 -15.48
N LEU A 96 -9.86 4.83 -14.20
CA LEU A 96 -8.88 3.96 -13.59
C LEU A 96 -9.46 2.55 -13.51
N THR A 97 -8.87 1.59 -14.21
CA THR A 97 -9.27 0.18 -14.15
C THR A 97 -8.26 -0.61 -13.35
N LEU A 98 -8.72 -1.34 -12.33
CA LEU A 98 -7.96 -2.26 -11.51
C LEU A 98 -8.42 -3.69 -11.81
N GLN A 99 -7.47 -4.59 -12.04
CA GLN A 99 -7.76 -5.99 -12.36
C GLN A 99 -7.16 -6.90 -11.29
N PHE A 100 -8.04 -7.54 -10.53
CA PHE A 100 -7.68 -8.57 -9.58
C PHE A 100 -7.78 -9.93 -10.24
N VAL A 101 -6.80 -10.80 -10.00
CA VAL A 101 -6.74 -12.14 -10.58
C VAL A 101 -6.51 -13.16 -9.48
N LYS A 102 -7.24 -14.28 -9.52
CA LYS A 102 -7.09 -15.36 -8.56
C LYS A 102 -6.08 -16.39 -9.07
N ILE A 103 -5.06 -16.65 -8.27
CA ILE A 103 -4.01 -17.64 -8.54
C ILE A 103 -4.04 -18.66 -7.39
N GLU A 104 -4.64 -19.81 -7.66
CA GLU A 104 -4.83 -20.89 -6.67
C GLU A 104 -5.56 -20.39 -5.39
N ASN A 105 -4.82 -20.27 -4.28
CA ASN A 105 -5.30 -19.86 -2.95
C ASN A 105 -4.95 -18.41 -2.62
N GLU A 106 -4.44 -17.65 -3.58
CA GLU A 106 -4.14 -16.23 -3.45
C GLU A 106 -4.88 -15.45 -4.52
N TYR A 107 -4.99 -14.15 -4.32
CA TYR A 107 -5.38 -13.21 -5.36
C TYR A 107 -4.39 -12.06 -5.43
N GLN A 108 -4.28 -11.46 -6.61
CA GLN A 108 -3.32 -10.40 -6.87
C GLN A 108 -3.96 -9.25 -7.62
N LEU A 109 -3.58 -8.02 -7.30
CA LEU A 109 -3.77 -6.87 -8.18
C LEU A 109 -2.74 -6.99 -9.31
N ALA A 110 -3.15 -7.60 -10.42
CA ALA A 110 -2.24 -8.07 -11.45
C ALA A 110 -2.05 -7.07 -12.59
N ASN A 111 -3.08 -6.26 -12.87
CA ASN A 111 -3.02 -5.25 -13.93
C ASN A 111 -3.83 -4.01 -13.56
N TRP A 112 -3.46 -2.88 -14.13
CA TRP A 112 -4.20 -1.64 -14.00
C TRP A 112 -3.98 -0.75 -15.23
N THR A 113 -5.00 0.01 -15.59
CA THR A 113 -4.98 0.91 -16.74
C THR A 113 -5.60 2.25 -16.38
N LEU A 114 -5.10 3.33 -16.97
CA LEU A 114 -5.63 4.67 -16.80
C LEU A 114 -5.94 5.25 -18.17
N GLU A 115 -7.21 5.46 -18.45
CA GLU A 115 -7.69 6.18 -19.62
C GLU A 115 -7.95 7.64 -19.22
N VAL A 116 -7.27 8.56 -19.87
CA VAL A 116 -7.46 10.01 -19.68
C VAL A 116 -7.87 10.67 -20.98
N HIS A 117 -8.73 11.68 -20.86
CA HIS A 117 -9.21 12.50 -21.96
C HIS A 117 -8.84 13.97 -21.71
N PRO A 118 -8.58 14.76 -22.77
CA PRO A 118 -8.19 16.14 -22.60
C PRO A 118 -9.37 16.95 -22.02
N THR A 119 -9.04 17.86 -21.12
CA THR A 119 -9.99 18.76 -20.44
C THR A 119 -9.49 20.20 -20.55
N GLU A 120 -10.30 21.18 -20.13
CA GLU A 120 -9.91 22.60 -20.15
C GLU A 120 -8.65 22.85 -19.29
N LYS A 121 -8.53 22.15 -18.15
CA LYS A 121 -7.39 22.31 -17.24
C LYS A 121 -6.22 21.38 -17.56
N TYR A 122 -6.51 20.17 -18.05
CA TYR A 122 -5.52 19.15 -18.33
C TYR A 122 -5.53 18.76 -19.81
N ASN A 123 -4.57 19.26 -20.57
CA ASN A 123 -4.40 18.91 -21.98
C ASN A 123 -3.60 17.61 -22.14
N VAL A 124 -4.10 16.52 -21.55
CA VAL A 124 -3.51 15.19 -21.65
C VAL A 124 -4.55 14.19 -22.14
N SER A 125 -4.14 13.28 -23.02
CA SER A 125 -5.00 12.24 -23.56
C SER A 125 -4.18 10.98 -23.77
N GLY A 126 -4.72 9.83 -23.41
CA GLY A 126 -4.02 8.57 -23.62
C GLY A 126 -4.58 7.44 -22.78
N VAL A 127 -4.11 6.24 -23.09
CA VAL A 127 -4.36 5.04 -22.29
C VAL A 127 -3.02 4.56 -21.76
N TYR A 128 -2.81 4.74 -20.45
CA TYR A 128 -1.59 4.31 -19.78
C TYR A 128 -1.79 2.91 -19.22
N GLN A 129 -0.88 2.02 -19.58
CA GLN A 129 -0.84 0.65 -19.08
C GLN A 129 0.05 0.54 -17.84
N ARG A 130 -0.09 -0.54 -17.10
CA ARG A 130 0.79 -0.92 -16.00
C ARG A 130 2.25 -0.96 -16.47
N ALA A 131 3.15 -0.31 -15.72
CA ALA A 131 4.58 -0.38 -16.00
C ALA A 131 5.13 -1.80 -15.82
N LEU A 132 5.99 -2.26 -16.74
CA LEU A 132 6.59 -3.61 -16.71
C LEU A 132 7.31 -3.95 -15.39
N ASN A 133 7.96 -2.97 -14.77
CA ASN A 133 8.73 -3.14 -13.54
C ASN A 133 7.91 -2.84 -12.27
N SER A 134 6.60 -2.72 -12.37
CA SER A 134 5.75 -2.45 -11.22
C SER A 134 5.59 -3.69 -10.34
N THR A 135 5.59 -3.47 -9.03
CA THR A 135 5.32 -4.51 -8.04
C THR A 135 3.89 -5.01 -8.16
N THR A 136 3.70 -6.33 -8.21
CA THR A 136 2.38 -6.94 -7.99
C THR A 136 2.09 -6.97 -6.49
N TYR A 137 0.81 -6.86 -6.15
CA TYR A 137 0.35 -6.91 -4.76
C TYR A 137 -0.55 -8.12 -4.61
N SER A 138 -0.22 -9.01 -3.68
CA SER A 138 -0.91 -10.27 -3.47
C SER A 138 -1.41 -10.38 -2.04
N ALA A 139 -2.49 -11.12 -1.86
CA ALA A 139 -2.97 -11.57 -0.57
C ALA A 139 -3.55 -12.98 -0.69
N ALA A 140 -3.55 -13.72 0.42
CA ALA A 140 -4.28 -14.96 0.52
C ALA A 140 -5.79 -14.73 0.33
N VAL A 141 -6.49 -15.76 -0.13
CA VAL A 141 -7.96 -15.77 -0.12
C VAL A 141 -8.45 -15.57 1.33
N LEU A 142 -9.50 -14.77 1.52
CA LEU A 142 -10.00 -14.29 2.82
C LEU A 142 -9.07 -13.33 3.59
N HIS A 143 -7.98 -12.84 2.98
CA HIS A 143 -7.18 -11.76 3.54
C HIS A 143 -7.44 -10.47 2.77
N ALA A 144 -7.13 -9.31 3.36
CA ALA A 144 -7.08 -8.03 2.67
C ALA A 144 -5.64 -7.59 2.44
N ILE A 145 -5.37 -7.06 1.24
CA ILE A 145 -4.15 -6.30 0.96
C ILE A 145 -4.25 -4.99 1.74
N THR A 146 -3.30 -4.71 2.63
CA THR A 146 -3.25 -3.46 3.41
C THR A 146 -1.93 -2.74 3.21
N CYS A 147 -1.99 -1.48 2.81
CA CYS A 147 -0.82 -0.67 2.47
C CYS A 147 -0.98 0.76 2.99
N HIS A 148 0.07 1.33 3.58
CA HIS A 148 0.10 2.75 3.92
C HIS A 148 0.13 3.63 2.67
N SER A 149 0.90 3.19 1.66
CA SER A 149 0.97 3.82 0.35
C SER A 149 1.11 2.74 -0.72
N LEU A 150 0.17 2.71 -1.65
CA LEU A 150 0.11 1.73 -2.73
C LEU A 150 0.30 2.46 -4.08
N PRO A 151 1.54 2.57 -4.58
CA PRO A 151 1.82 3.23 -5.85
C PRO A 151 1.52 2.34 -7.06
N LEU A 152 0.50 2.71 -7.83
CA LEU A 152 0.21 2.17 -9.14
C LEU A 152 1.04 2.93 -10.18
N ASN A 153 2.14 2.33 -10.61
CA ASN A 153 3.02 2.91 -11.61
C ASN A 153 2.55 2.53 -13.02
N PHE A 154 2.44 3.52 -13.88
CA PHE A 154 2.09 3.36 -15.27
C PHE A 154 3.30 3.65 -16.15
N GLU A 155 3.18 3.35 -17.44
CA GLU A 155 4.13 3.80 -18.45
C GLU A 155 4.24 5.33 -18.49
N ASP A 156 5.33 5.84 -19.07
CA ASP A 156 5.57 7.28 -19.27
C ASP A 156 5.61 8.14 -17.99
N GLY A 157 5.89 7.54 -16.83
CA GLY A 157 6.08 8.29 -15.57
C GLY A 157 4.77 8.76 -14.94
N VAL A 158 3.63 8.24 -15.38
CA VAL A 158 2.33 8.44 -14.73
C VAL A 158 2.21 7.53 -13.51
N GLN A 159 1.66 8.05 -12.42
CA GLN A 159 1.49 7.32 -11.17
C GLN A 159 0.16 7.65 -10.51
N VAL A 160 -0.54 6.64 -10.00
CA VAL A 160 -1.65 6.81 -9.07
C VAL A 160 -1.21 6.24 -7.73
N VAL A 161 -1.29 7.03 -6.67
CA VAL A 161 -0.99 6.58 -5.32
C VAL A 161 -2.30 6.39 -4.57
N LEU A 162 -2.57 5.16 -4.15
CA LEU A 162 -3.68 4.87 -3.25
C LEU A 162 -3.14 4.95 -1.81
N GLY A 163 -3.45 6.04 -1.10
CA GLY A 163 -3.04 6.24 0.29
C GLY A 163 -3.94 5.48 1.26
N GLU A 164 -3.36 4.94 2.34
CA GLU A 164 -4.07 4.12 3.34
C GLU A 164 -4.93 3.02 2.69
N ALA A 165 -4.41 2.41 1.62
CA ALA A 165 -5.16 1.49 0.78
C ALA A 165 -5.43 0.16 1.48
N ARG A 166 -6.68 -0.29 1.38
CA ARG A 166 -7.11 -1.64 1.72
C ARG A 166 -7.88 -2.23 0.56
N ALA A 167 -7.56 -3.45 0.15
CA ALA A 167 -8.25 -4.10 -0.97
C ALA A 167 -8.55 -5.57 -0.68
N VAL A 168 -9.78 -5.99 -0.96
CA VAL A 168 -10.22 -7.38 -0.91
C VAL A 168 -10.95 -7.75 -2.19
N ALA A 169 -10.70 -8.95 -2.70
CA ALA A 169 -11.34 -9.47 -3.91
C ALA A 169 -11.63 -10.97 -3.79
N PHE A 170 -12.46 -11.47 -4.70
CA PHE A 170 -12.87 -12.88 -4.83
C PHE A 170 -13.69 -13.44 -3.68
N GLU A 171 -14.23 -12.58 -2.82
CA GLU A 171 -15.18 -12.94 -1.79
C GLU A 171 -16.51 -12.23 -2.00
N ASP A 172 -17.61 -12.95 -1.77
CA ASP A 172 -18.97 -12.43 -1.90
C ASP A 172 -19.47 -11.90 -0.56
N PHE A 173 -19.47 -10.57 -0.41
CA PHE A 173 -19.99 -9.90 0.77
C PHE A 173 -21.44 -9.47 0.56
N ASP A 174 -22.29 -9.63 1.58
CA ASP A 174 -23.70 -9.22 1.50
C ASP A 174 -23.90 -7.70 1.51
N THR A 175 -22.92 -6.94 2.02
CA THR A 175 -23.02 -5.49 2.20
C THR A 175 -21.77 -4.77 1.70
N PRO A 176 -21.90 -3.55 1.15
CA PRO A 176 -20.77 -2.68 0.78
C PRO A 176 -20.18 -1.98 2.01
N VAL A 177 -19.87 -2.75 3.04
CA VAL A 177 -19.25 -2.29 4.28
C VAL A 177 -18.00 -3.14 4.48
N TRP A 178 -16.91 -2.50 4.88
CA TRP A 178 -15.66 -3.21 5.11
C TRP A 178 -15.85 -4.37 6.11
N PRO A 179 -15.48 -5.61 5.76
CA PRO A 179 -15.73 -6.78 6.59
C PRO A 179 -14.91 -6.72 7.88
N LYS A 180 -15.52 -7.16 8.99
CA LYS A 180 -14.84 -7.29 10.28
C LYS A 180 -14.23 -8.69 10.39
N GLY A 181 -13.00 -8.78 10.92
CA GLY A 181 -12.34 -10.07 11.16
C GLY A 181 -11.58 -10.64 9.95
N LEU A 182 -11.40 -9.85 8.90
CA LEU A 182 -10.51 -10.19 7.80
C LEU A 182 -9.05 -10.03 8.26
N GLU A 183 -8.21 -11.02 7.98
CA GLU A 183 -6.77 -10.92 8.23
C GLU A 183 -6.13 -10.02 7.17
N ASN A 184 -5.00 -9.38 7.50
CA ASN A 184 -4.39 -8.37 6.63
C ASN A 184 -3.01 -8.82 6.17
N ASP A 185 -2.85 -8.91 4.86
CA ASP A 185 -1.54 -9.08 4.23
C ASP A 185 -0.96 -7.70 3.94
N VAL A 186 0.09 -7.37 4.69
CA VAL A 186 0.70 -6.04 4.67
C VAL A 186 1.63 -5.92 3.46
N CYS A 187 1.54 -4.79 2.77
CA CYS A 187 2.42 -4.44 1.66
C CYS A 187 3.92 -4.62 2.03
N PRO A 188 4.77 -5.14 1.13
CA PRO A 188 6.20 -5.32 1.40
C PRO A 188 6.96 -4.02 1.72
N ALA A 189 6.42 -2.86 1.33
CA ALA A 189 6.98 -1.55 1.67
C ALA A 189 6.76 -1.16 3.13
N ASP A 190 5.71 -1.68 3.77
CA ASP A 190 5.26 -1.33 5.11
C ASP A 190 5.65 -2.38 6.16
N LEU A 191 6.18 -3.53 5.73
CA LEU A 191 6.70 -4.54 6.64
C LEU A 191 7.85 -3.93 7.48
N PRO A 192 7.83 -4.12 8.82
CA PRO A 192 8.88 -3.63 9.71
C PRO A 192 10.26 -4.25 9.39
N ASP A 193 10.25 -5.38 8.69
CA ASP A 193 11.42 -6.14 8.23
C ASP A 193 11.87 -5.80 6.81
N LYS A 194 11.48 -4.64 6.26
CA LYS A 194 12.38 -3.90 5.36
C LYS A 194 13.32 -3.08 6.24
N PRO A 195 14.44 -3.64 6.75
CA PRO A 195 15.55 -2.78 7.02
C PRO A 195 15.86 -2.16 5.66
N LYS A 196 15.88 -0.83 5.61
CA LYS A 196 16.84 -0.16 4.73
C LYS A 196 18.14 -0.93 4.92
N THR A 197 18.50 -1.76 3.94
CA THR A 197 19.49 -2.83 4.04
C THR A 197 20.82 -2.24 4.48
N SER A 198 21.06 -2.16 5.79
CA SER A 198 22.34 -1.74 6.40
C SER A 198 22.34 -1.75 7.94
N ALA A 199 21.19 -1.66 8.63
CA ALA A 199 21.20 -1.37 10.08
C ALA A 199 21.24 -2.58 11.03
N VAL A 200 20.74 -3.76 10.62
CA VAL A 200 20.65 -4.93 11.52
C VAL A 200 22.02 -5.55 11.81
N VAL A 201 22.87 -5.67 10.78
CA VAL A 201 24.23 -6.22 10.91
C VAL A 201 25.09 -5.44 11.90
N PRO A 202 25.23 -4.09 11.83
CA PRO A 202 26.05 -3.34 12.78
C PRO A 202 25.51 -3.39 14.21
N ILE A 203 24.19 -3.52 14.43
CA ILE A 203 23.62 -3.66 15.78
C ILE A 203 24.04 -4.99 16.41
N ILE A 204 23.92 -6.09 15.66
CA ILE A 204 24.32 -7.42 16.15
C ILE A 204 25.82 -7.44 16.46
N VAL A 205 26.66 -6.93 15.54
CA VAL A 205 28.11 -6.84 15.75
C VAL A 205 28.44 -5.98 16.97
N GLY A 206 27.71 -4.88 17.19
CA GLY A 206 27.86 -4.01 18.36
C GLY A 206 27.57 -4.74 19.68
N CYS A 207 26.49 -5.51 19.75
CA CYS A 207 26.15 -6.29 20.94
C CYS A 207 27.21 -7.37 21.26
N PHE A 208 27.73 -8.06 20.25
CA PHE A 208 28.79 -9.06 20.46
C PHE A 208 30.09 -8.43 20.96
N LEU A 209 30.48 -7.26 20.43
CA LEU A 209 31.68 -6.54 20.86
C LEU A 209 31.58 -6.10 22.33
N VAL A 210 30.45 -5.53 22.74
CA VAL A 210 30.23 -5.12 24.14
C VAL A 210 30.23 -6.32 25.07
N GLY A 211 29.56 -7.42 24.69
CA GLY A 211 29.54 -8.65 25.48
C GLY A 211 30.94 -9.22 25.72
N LEU A 212 31.81 -9.20 24.71
CA LEU A 212 33.19 -9.68 24.82
C LEU A 212 34.02 -8.81 25.77
N VAL A 213 33.90 -7.48 25.67
CA VAL A 213 34.59 -6.54 26.56
C VAL A 213 34.19 -6.75 28.02
N VAL A 214 32.89 -6.90 28.31
CA VAL A 214 32.40 -7.14 29.67
C VAL A 214 32.93 -8.46 30.21
N SER A 215 32.92 -9.53 29.41
CA SER A 215 33.43 -10.85 29.81
C SER A 215 34.93 -10.80 30.18
N VAL A 216 35.75 -10.15 29.36
CA VAL A 216 37.19 -9.95 29.63
C VAL A 216 37.39 -9.13 30.89
N PHE A 217 36.56 -8.09 31.11
CA PHE A 217 36.65 -7.24 32.29
C PHE A 217 36.36 -8.03 33.58
N VAL A 218 35.32 -8.86 33.58
CA VAL A 218 34.98 -9.73 34.72
C VAL A 218 36.11 -10.74 34.99
N ALA A 219 36.62 -11.40 33.95
CA ALA A 219 37.73 -12.34 34.07
C ALA A 219 39.00 -11.67 34.66
N TYR A 220 39.31 -10.45 34.21
CA TYR A 220 40.42 -9.66 34.73
C TYR A 220 40.26 -9.31 36.20
N LEU A 221 39.06 -8.88 36.63
CA LEU A 221 38.80 -8.53 38.03
C LEU A 221 38.98 -9.75 38.94
N ILE A 222 38.48 -10.93 38.54
CA ILE A 222 38.65 -12.17 39.29
C ILE A 222 40.14 -12.55 39.36
N GLY A 223 40.86 -12.49 38.23
CA GLY A 223 42.29 -12.78 38.19
C GLY A 223 43.13 -11.83 39.05
N ARG A 224 42.85 -10.53 38.98
CA ARG A 224 43.50 -9.50 39.79
C ARG A 224 43.21 -9.66 41.28
N HIS A 225 41.98 -10.02 41.64
CA HIS A 225 41.61 -10.29 43.03
C HIS A 225 42.38 -11.50 43.60
N ARG A 226 42.54 -12.56 42.80
CA ARG A 226 43.28 -13.77 43.20
C ARG A 226 44.79 -13.56 43.32
N ASN A 227 45.39 -12.64 42.57
CA ASN A 227 46.82 -12.37 42.68
C ASN A 227 47.16 -11.49 43.91
N ARG A 228 46.24 -10.60 44.33
CA ARG A 228 46.41 -9.77 45.53
C ARG A 228 46.34 -10.55 46.84
N THR A 229 45.68 -11.70 46.85
CA THR A 229 45.61 -12.60 48.02
C THR A 229 46.84 -13.50 48.18
N ARG A 230 47.85 -13.39 47.30
CA ARG A 230 49.08 -14.21 47.34
C ARG A 230 50.39 -13.45 47.55
N GLY A 231 50.36 -12.12 47.74
CA GLY A 231 51.58 -11.32 47.92
C GLY A 231 51.53 -10.48 49.18
N TYR A 232 52.07 -11.00 50.27
CA TYR A 232 52.95 -10.37 51.28
C TYR A 232 53.14 -11.39 52.42
N ALA A 233 53.90 -12.46 52.14
CA ALA A 233 54.67 -13.13 53.16
C ALA A 233 56.09 -12.57 53.05
N SER A 234 56.40 -11.67 53.97
CA SER A 234 57.74 -11.15 54.24
C SER A 234 58.67 -12.26 54.68
N VAL A 235 59.84 -12.37 54.04
CA VAL A 235 61.15 -12.58 54.68
C VAL A 235 62.15 -11.69 53.96
#